data_AF-X1JW40-F1
#
_entry.id   AF-X1JW40-F1
#
_cell.length_a   1.000
_cell.length_b   1.000
_cell.length_c   1.000
_cell.angle_alpha   90.00
_cell.angle_beta   90.00
_cell.angle_gamma   90.00
#
_symmetry.space_group_name_H-M   'P 1'
#
loop_
_entity.id
_entity.type
_entity.pdbx_description
1 polymer ?
#
loop_
_entity_poly.entity_id
_entity_poly.type
_entity_poly.pdbx_seq_one_letter_code
_entity_poly.pdbx_strand_id
1 'polypeptide(L)'
;MNWLQNPGPALLMVLGGIITWLIKSKIEGLQAIEEKLRKERRSIYTQILDPYICLFADIKSKGPNEALKKITSFNYKKTAFNLNLFGSDEVVWANNNFMKHAYKAETTGIQDPKEMMRLWGKLLLEIRKSLGNKKTKLDEFDMLRAMVKDIDKLEHK
;
A
#
# COMPACT_ATOMS: atom_id res chain seq x y z
N MET A 1 -7.30 9.44 62.53
CA MET A 1 -6.56 9.76 61.29
C MET A 1 -5.78 8.49 60.90
N ASN A 2 -6.45 7.50 60.31
CA ASN A 2 -5.95 6.11 60.26
C ASN A 2 -5.58 5.63 58.84
N TRP A 3 -5.63 6.51 57.83
CA TRP A 3 -5.30 6.15 56.44
C TRP A 3 -3.79 6.03 56.19
N LEU A 4 -2.95 6.43 57.15
CA LEU A 4 -1.48 6.32 57.09
C LEU A 4 -0.91 5.00 57.66
N GLN A 5 -1.73 4.10 58.22
CA GLN A 5 -1.25 2.83 58.78
C GLN A 5 -1.22 1.66 57.78
N ASN A 6 -1.87 1.79 56.62
CA ASN A 6 -1.80 0.78 55.56
C ASN A 6 -1.18 1.40 54.30
N PRO A 7 0.13 1.21 54.03
CA PRO A 7 0.78 1.77 52.83
C PRO A 7 0.35 1.07 51.54
N GLY A 8 -0.39 -0.04 51.62
CA GLY A 8 -0.83 -0.85 50.48
C GLY A 8 -1.52 -0.07 49.35
N PRO A 9 -2.57 0.74 49.63
CA PRO A 9 -3.26 1.52 48.60
C PRO A 9 -2.36 2.55 47.90
N ALA A 10 -1.46 3.22 48.63
CA ALA A 10 -0.53 4.19 48.06
C ALA A 10 0.52 3.52 47.16
N LEU A 11 1.08 2.39 47.60
CA LEU A 11 1.98 1.56 46.81
C LEU A 11 1.31 1.06 45.54
N LEU A 12 0.06 0.60 45.62
CA LEU A 12 -0.70 0.13 44.46
C LEU A 12 -0.96 1.26 43.44
N MET A 13 -1.26 2.48 43.88
CA MET A 13 -1.42 3.62 42.97
C MET A 13 -0.11 3.97 42.26
N VAL A 14 1.02 3.97 42.98
CA VAL A 14 2.34 4.25 42.39
C VAL A 14 2.72 3.16 41.39
N LEU A 15 2.58 1.89 41.76
CA LEU A 15 2.86 0.75 40.88
C LEU A 15 1.95 0.76 39.65
N GLY A 16 0.65 1.04 39.83
CA GLY A 16 -0.30 1.17 38.73
C GLY A 16 0.05 2.29 37.76
N GLY A 17 0.51 3.44 38.28
CA GLY A 17 1.01 4.55 37.46
C GLY A 17 2.24 4.18 36.63
N ILE A 18 3.22 3.50 37.26
CA ILE A 18 4.44 3.04 36.58
C ILE A 18 4.11 2.03 35.47
N ILE A 19 3.28 1.03 35.75
CA ILE A 19 2.88 0.01 34.77
C ILE A 19 2.15 0.66 33.59
N THR A 20 1.20 1.55 33.86
CA THR A 20 0.45 2.28 32.82
C THR A 20 1.37 3.11 31.94
N TRP A 21 2.33 3.81 32.55
CA TRP A 21 3.32 4.60 31.81
C TRP A 21 4.21 3.74 30.92
N LEU A 22 4.69 2.58 31.41
CA LEU A 22 5.51 1.66 30.61
C LEU A 22 4.76 1.10 29.40
N ILE A 23 3.48 0.72 29.58
CA ILE A 23 2.64 0.23 28.49
C ILE A 23 2.41 1.36 27.47
N LYS A 24 2.02 2.55 27.94
CA LYS A 24 1.80 3.73 27.09
C LYS A 24 3.04 4.08 26.28
N SER A 25 4.21 4.12 26.92
CA SER A 25 5.50 4.42 26.27
C SER A 25 5.82 3.43 25.14
N LYS A 26 5.57 2.13 25.34
CA LYS A 26 5.75 1.12 24.29
C LYS A 26 4.78 1.31 23.13
N ILE A 27 3.51 1.61 23.41
CA ILE A 27 2.49 1.86 22.39
C ILE A 27 2.86 3.08 21.55
N GLU A 28 3.26 4.19 22.19
CA GLU A 28 3.69 5.41 21.50
C GLU A 28 4.91 5.15 20.63
N GLY A 29 5.89 4.37 21.11
CA GLY A 29 7.05 3.97 20.32
C GLY A 29 6.66 3.17 19.07
N LEU A 30 5.74 2.20 19.21
CA LEU A 30 5.23 1.42 18.08
C LEU A 30 4.45 2.28 17.08
N GLN A 31 3.61 3.20 17.58
CA GLN A 31 2.87 4.13 16.73
C GLN A 31 3.80 5.05 15.95
N ALA A 32 4.85 5.58 16.58
CA ALA A 32 5.83 6.42 15.92
C ALA A 32 6.61 5.67 14.82
N ILE A 33 6.95 4.39 15.06
CA ILE A 33 7.55 3.52 14.04
C ILE A 33 6.56 3.28 12.90
N GLU A 34 5.31 2.94 13.21
CA GLU A 34 4.27 2.69 12.21
C GLU A 34 4.01 3.93 11.34
N GLU A 35 3.99 5.12 11.94
CA GLU A 35 3.78 6.38 11.24
C GLU A 35 4.95 6.70 10.29
N LYS A 36 6.20 6.49 10.74
CA LYS A 36 7.38 6.60 9.88
C LYS A 36 7.32 5.62 8.71
N LEU A 37 7.02 4.35 8.97
CA LEU A 37 6.88 3.32 7.94
C LEU A 37 5.73 3.63 6.98
N ARG A 38 4.61 4.17 7.47
CA ARG A 38 3.48 4.58 6.63
C ARG A 38 3.86 5.73 5.70
N LYS A 39 4.63 6.71 6.20
CA LYS A 39 5.15 7.81 5.38
C LYS A 39 6.11 7.31 4.29
N GLU A 40 7.02 6.40 4.64
CA GLU A 40 7.96 5.79 3.69
C GLU A 40 7.22 4.99 2.62
N ARG A 41 6.29 4.12 3.03
CA ARG A 41 5.41 3.36 2.12
C ARG A 41 4.64 4.27 1.17
N ARG A 42 4.04 5.34 1.67
CA ARG A 42 3.32 6.31 0.84
C ARG A 42 4.21 6.88 -0.26
N SER A 43 5.45 7.25 0.08
CA SER A 43 6.42 7.75 -0.89
C SER A 43 6.73 6.70 -1.97
N ILE A 44 7.04 5.47 -1.55
CA ILE A 44 7.36 4.36 -2.46
C ILE A 44 6.17 4.03 -3.37
N TYR A 45 4.96 3.95 -2.81
CA TYR A 45 3.75 3.65 -3.55
C TYR A 45 3.43 4.73 -4.58
N THR A 46 3.57 6.02 -4.24
CA THR A 46 3.39 7.08 -5.24
C THR A 46 4.40 6.94 -6.38
N GLN A 47 5.67 6.68 -6.06
CA GLN A 47 6.72 6.55 -7.06
C GLN A 47 6.56 5.30 -7.95
N ILE A 48 6.07 4.18 -7.42
CA ILE A 48 5.82 2.98 -8.23
C ILE A 48 4.62 3.16 -9.16
N LEU A 49 3.64 3.98 -8.76
CA LEU A 49 2.45 4.28 -9.55
C LEU A 49 2.69 5.35 -10.63
N ASP A 50 3.73 6.18 -10.48
CA ASP A 50 4.03 7.33 -11.35
C ASP A 50 4.02 7.03 -12.86
N PRO A 51 4.65 5.93 -13.37
CA PRO A 51 4.60 5.66 -14.80
C PRO A 51 3.18 5.37 -15.32
N TYR A 52 2.34 4.74 -14.50
CA TYR A 52 0.96 4.46 -14.86
C TYR A 52 0.10 5.73 -14.83
N ILE A 53 0.37 6.64 -13.89
CA ILE A 53 -0.26 7.97 -13.89
C ILE A 53 0.07 8.70 -15.20
N CYS A 54 1.33 8.67 -15.64
CA CYS A 54 1.72 9.24 -16.95
C CYS A 54 0.99 8.57 -18.12
N LEU A 55 0.85 7.24 -18.09
CA LEU A 55 0.12 6.49 -19.12
C LEU A 55 -1.35 6.95 -19.20
N PHE A 56 -2.03 7.07 -18.06
CA PHE A 56 -3.46 7.44 -18.01
C PHE A 56 -3.71 8.93 -18.24
N ALA A 57 -2.74 9.81 -17.96
CA ALA A 57 -2.86 11.24 -18.24
C ALA A 57 -2.94 11.55 -19.74
N ASP A 58 -2.24 10.76 -20.58
CA ASP A 58 -2.26 10.93 -22.03
C ASP A 58 -2.09 9.58 -22.75
N ILE A 59 -3.17 8.80 -22.78
CA ILE A 59 -3.20 7.47 -23.38
C ILE A 59 -2.94 7.52 -24.91
N LYS A 60 -3.27 8.63 -25.58
CA LYS A 60 -3.33 8.72 -27.04
C LYS A 60 -2.09 9.33 -27.70
N SER A 61 -1.23 10.01 -26.94
CA SER A 61 -0.07 10.70 -27.51
C SER A 61 1.26 10.21 -26.91
N LYS A 62 1.90 10.96 -26.01
CA LYS A 62 3.26 10.69 -25.52
C LYS A 62 3.28 9.81 -24.27
N GLY A 63 2.14 9.68 -23.58
CA GLY A 63 2.02 8.96 -22.31
C GLY A 63 2.60 7.54 -22.34
N PRO A 64 2.30 6.68 -23.34
CA PRO A 64 2.87 5.34 -23.41
C PRO A 64 4.40 5.30 -23.47
N ASN A 65 5.00 6.15 -24.31
CA ASN A 65 6.46 6.20 -24.46
C ASN A 65 7.14 6.77 -23.21
N GLU A 66 6.55 7.77 -22.57
CA GLU A 66 7.06 8.35 -21.32
C GLU A 66 6.94 7.38 -20.14
N ALA A 67 5.81 6.67 -20.05
CA ALA A 67 5.60 5.62 -19.06
C ALA A 67 6.65 4.51 -19.21
N LEU A 68 6.89 4.04 -20.43
CA LEU A 68 7.90 3.02 -20.71
C LEU A 68 9.31 3.48 -20.33
N LYS A 69 9.66 4.74 -20.65
CA LYS A 69 10.94 5.33 -20.26
C LYS A 69 11.10 5.40 -18.74
N LYS A 70 10.03 5.69 -18.00
CA LYS A 70 10.05 5.70 -16.53
C LYS A 70 10.21 4.29 -15.96
N ILE A 71 9.43 3.30 -16.44
CA ILE A 71 9.48 1.90 -15.95
C ILE A 71 10.87 1.26 -16.15
N THR A 72 11.57 1.62 -17.22
CA THR A 72 12.91 1.10 -17.53
C THR A 72 14.04 1.87 -16.84
N SER A 73 13.73 3.01 -16.19
CA SER A 73 14.74 3.85 -15.53
C SER A 73 15.33 3.20 -14.27
N PHE A 74 16.59 3.53 -13.97
CA PHE A 74 17.25 3.13 -12.72
C PHE A 74 16.45 3.54 -11.48
N ASN A 75 15.89 4.76 -11.47
CA ASN A 75 15.11 5.27 -10.34
C ASN A 75 13.87 4.41 -10.07
N TYR A 76 13.14 4.03 -11.12
CA TYR A 76 12.00 3.14 -10.95
C TYR A 76 12.42 1.77 -10.43
N LYS A 77 13.51 1.19 -10.94
CA LYS A 77 14.04 -0.09 -10.44
C LYS A 77 14.44 0.01 -8.97
N LYS A 78 15.10 1.10 -8.55
CA LYS A 78 15.40 1.38 -7.15
C LYS A 78 14.13 1.45 -6.30
N THR A 79 13.09 2.13 -6.77
CA THR A 79 11.79 2.19 -6.09
C THR A 79 11.13 0.82 -6.00
N ALA A 80 11.21 -0.01 -7.05
CA ALA A 80 10.71 -1.38 -7.03
C ALA A 80 11.47 -2.27 -6.03
N PHE A 81 12.78 -2.08 -5.86
CA PHE A 81 13.53 -2.71 -4.77
C PHE A 81 13.05 -2.24 -3.40
N ASN A 82 12.89 -0.93 -3.20
CA ASN A 82 12.37 -0.39 -1.95
C ASN A 82 10.95 -0.89 -1.64
N LEU A 83 10.12 -1.12 -2.65
CA LEU A 83 8.79 -1.71 -2.48
C LEU A 83 8.87 -3.10 -1.81
N ASN A 84 9.84 -3.93 -2.19
CA ASN A 84 10.06 -5.22 -1.55
C ASN A 84 10.55 -5.11 -0.10
N LEU A 85 11.23 -4.01 0.26
CA LEU A 85 11.78 -3.82 1.61
C LEU A 85 10.78 -3.21 2.58
N PHE A 86 9.95 -2.28 2.10
CA PHE A 86 9.09 -1.46 2.96
C PHE A 86 7.61 -1.61 2.67
N GLY A 87 7.21 -2.18 1.53
CA GLY A 87 5.81 -2.46 1.23
C GLY A 87 5.21 -3.48 2.19
N SER A 88 3.90 -3.44 2.43
CA SER A 88 3.22 -4.55 3.09
C SER A 88 3.21 -5.78 2.19
N ASP A 89 3.15 -6.96 2.79
CA ASP A 89 3.18 -8.24 2.10
C ASP A 89 2.13 -8.32 0.98
N GLU A 90 0.91 -7.83 1.24
CA GLU A 90 -0.18 -7.85 0.26
C GLU A 90 0.10 -6.96 -0.95
N VAL A 91 0.74 -5.81 -0.74
CA VAL A 91 1.13 -4.90 -1.82
C VAL A 91 2.25 -5.51 -2.64
N VAL A 92 3.25 -6.10 -1.98
CA VAL A 92 4.36 -6.79 -2.66
C VAL A 92 3.82 -7.94 -3.51
N TRP A 93 2.92 -8.76 -2.96
CA TRP A 93 2.27 -9.83 -3.71
C TRP A 93 1.45 -9.32 -4.90
N ALA A 94 0.63 -8.29 -4.70
CA ALA A 94 -0.17 -7.72 -5.79
C ALA A 94 0.71 -7.17 -6.91
N ASN A 95 1.79 -6.45 -6.56
CA ASN A 95 2.74 -5.92 -7.53
C ASN A 95 3.47 -7.03 -8.29
N ASN A 96 3.92 -8.07 -7.59
CA ASN A 96 4.63 -9.19 -8.21
C ASN A 96 3.73 -9.96 -9.18
N ASN A 97 2.47 -10.20 -8.82
CA ASN A 97 1.51 -10.86 -9.70
C ASN A 97 1.22 -10.01 -10.94
N PHE A 98 1.03 -8.71 -10.76
CA PHE A 98 0.83 -7.76 -11.87
C PHE A 98 2.02 -7.74 -12.84
N MET A 99 3.24 -7.55 -12.32
CA MET A 99 4.45 -7.50 -13.15
C MET A 99 4.77 -8.84 -13.82
N LYS A 100 4.56 -9.97 -13.13
CA LYS A 100 4.69 -11.30 -13.71
C LYS A 100 3.74 -11.50 -14.90
N HIS A 101 2.49 -11.04 -14.77
CA HIS A 101 1.52 -11.12 -15.86
C HIS A 101 1.94 -10.24 -17.04
N ALA A 102 2.41 -9.01 -16.79
CA ALA A 102 2.95 -8.12 -17.83
C ALA A 102 4.12 -8.73 -18.60
N TYR A 103 5.12 -9.29 -17.91
CA TYR A 103 6.25 -9.95 -18.58
C TYR A 103 5.84 -11.21 -19.33
N LYS A 104 4.86 -11.97 -18.84
CA LYS A 104 4.32 -13.12 -19.56
C LYS A 104 3.63 -12.69 -20.86
N ALA A 105 2.83 -11.63 -20.82
CA ALA A 105 2.15 -11.11 -22.01
C ALA A 105 3.15 -10.58 -23.05
N GLU A 106 4.22 -9.92 -22.61
CA GLU A 106 5.31 -9.45 -23.47
C GLU A 106 6.06 -10.62 -24.14
N THR A 107 6.45 -11.63 -23.36
CA THR A 107 7.24 -12.77 -23.87
C THR A 107 6.46 -13.73 -24.75
N THR A 108 5.18 -13.95 -24.46
CA THR A 108 4.35 -14.92 -25.19
C THR A 108 3.51 -14.29 -26.30
N GLY A 109 3.35 -12.96 -26.29
CA GLY A 109 2.42 -12.24 -27.17
C GLY A 109 0.94 -12.45 -26.84
N ILE A 110 0.61 -13.36 -25.91
CA ILE A 110 -0.78 -13.62 -25.49
C ILE A 110 -1.20 -12.56 -24.49
N GLN A 111 -2.16 -11.73 -24.88
CA GLN A 111 -2.70 -10.66 -24.04
C GLN A 111 -3.99 -11.11 -23.36
N ASP A 112 -4.09 -10.87 -22.06
CA ASP A 112 -5.34 -10.95 -21.30
C ASP A 112 -5.61 -9.57 -20.66
N PRO A 113 -6.22 -8.63 -21.40
CA PRO A 113 -6.46 -7.28 -20.90
C PRO A 113 -7.35 -7.26 -19.66
N LYS A 114 -8.28 -8.21 -19.52
CA LYS A 114 -9.17 -8.29 -18.36
C LYS A 114 -8.37 -8.61 -17.11
N GLU A 115 -7.55 -9.66 -17.16
CA GLU A 115 -6.72 -10.04 -16.03
C GLU A 115 -5.67 -8.96 -15.71
N MET A 116 -5.10 -8.31 -16.73
CA MET A 116 -4.20 -7.17 -16.53
C MET A 116 -4.87 -6.03 -15.74
N MET A 117 -6.10 -5.66 -16.12
CA MET A 117 -6.88 -4.64 -15.43
C MET A 117 -7.24 -5.07 -14.00
N ARG A 118 -7.67 -6.32 -13.81
CA ARG A 118 -7.99 -6.86 -12.48
C ARG A 118 -6.77 -6.81 -11.56
N LEU A 119 -5.60 -7.24 -12.03
CA LEU A 119 -4.34 -7.21 -11.26
C LEU A 119 -3.88 -5.78 -10.95
N TRP A 120 -4.05 -4.85 -11.88
CA TRP A 120 -3.78 -3.44 -11.63
C TRP A 120 -4.70 -2.85 -10.55
N GLY A 121 -6.00 -3.09 -10.66
CA GLY A 121 -6.99 -2.69 -9.66
C GLY A 121 -6.70 -3.30 -8.28
N LYS A 122 -6.29 -4.57 -8.27
CA LYS A 122 -5.86 -5.28 -7.05
C LYS A 122 -4.66 -4.60 -6.39
N LEU A 123 -3.65 -4.19 -7.15
CA LEU A 123 -2.50 -3.45 -6.63
C LEU A 123 -2.92 -2.13 -5.97
N LEU A 124 -3.79 -1.35 -6.62
CA LEU A 124 -4.31 -0.10 -6.06
C LEU A 124 -5.11 -0.33 -4.78
N LEU A 125 -5.93 -1.39 -4.75
CA LEU A 125 -6.72 -1.76 -3.59
C LEU A 125 -5.84 -2.11 -2.38
N GLU A 126 -4.80 -2.94 -2.58
CA GLU A 126 -3.89 -3.31 -1.49
C GLU A 126 -3.04 -2.12 -1.02
N ILE A 127 -2.62 -1.22 -1.92
CA ILE A 127 -1.97 0.05 -1.55
C ILE A 127 -2.90 0.88 -0.66
N ARG A 128 -4.18 1.02 -1.06
CA ARG A 128 -5.18 1.78 -0.30
C ARG A 128 -5.39 1.22 1.11
N LYS A 129 -5.42 -0.11 1.25
CA LYS A 129 -5.53 -0.81 2.56
C LYS A 129 -4.28 -0.61 3.41
N SER A 130 -3.10 -0.77 2.83
CA SER A 130 -1.80 -0.56 3.49
C SER A 130 -1.65 0.87 4.04
N LEU A 131 -2.22 1.87 3.35
CA LEU A 131 -2.25 3.27 3.79
C LEU A 131 -3.32 3.62 4.84
N GLY A 132 -4.15 2.66 5.26
CA GLY A 132 -5.07 2.81 6.40
C GLY A 132 -6.52 2.43 6.14
N ASN A 133 -6.93 2.20 4.88
CA ASN A 133 -8.32 1.87 4.55
C ASN A 133 -8.62 0.36 4.65
N LYS A 134 -8.25 -0.26 5.78
CA LYS A 134 -8.31 -1.74 5.95
C LYS A 134 -9.72 -2.33 5.79
N LYS A 135 -10.77 -1.58 6.14
CA LYS A 135 -12.18 -2.02 6.11
C LYS A 135 -12.95 -1.53 4.88
N THR A 136 -12.26 -1.33 3.75
CA THR A 136 -12.92 -0.89 2.52
C THR A 136 -13.86 -1.98 1.97
N LYS A 137 -14.98 -1.55 1.37
CA LYS A 137 -15.91 -2.41 0.63
C LYS A 137 -15.67 -2.38 -0.88
N LEU A 138 -14.70 -1.58 -1.34
CA LEU A 138 -14.34 -1.48 -2.75
C LEU A 138 -13.61 -2.75 -3.17
N ASP A 139 -13.90 -3.22 -4.38
CA ASP A 139 -13.15 -4.28 -5.03
C ASP A 139 -12.08 -3.74 -5.99
N GLU A 140 -11.36 -4.64 -6.65
CA GLU A 140 -10.35 -4.30 -7.65
C GLU A 140 -10.88 -3.52 -8.86
N PHE A 141 -12.11 -3.75 -9.31
CA PHE A 141 -12.69 -3.04 -10.47
C PHE A 141 -13.18 -1.64 -10.08
N ASP A 142 -13.74 -1.50 -8.88
CA ASP A 142 -14.12 -0.21 -8.31
C ASP A 142 -12.96 0.78 -8.27
N MET A 143 -11.74 0.29 -7.99
CA MET A 143 -10.53 1.12 -8.00
C MET A 143 -10.23 1.76 -9.36
N LEU A 144 -10.78 1.21 -10.45
CA LEU A 144 -10.51 1.63 -11.83
C LEU A 144 -11.69 2.31 -12.52
N ARG A 145 -12.88 2.32 -11.90
CA ARG A 145 -14.16 2.71 -12.52
C ARG A 145 -14.16 4.12 -13.12
N ALA A 146 -13.41 5.05 -12.53
CA ALA A 146 -13.27 6.42 -13.06
C ALA A 146 -12.23 6.54 -14.21
N MET A 147 -11.30 5.59 -14.33
CA MET A 147 -10.18 5.64 -15.29
C MET A 147 -10.45 4.83 -16.56
N VAL A 148 -11.37 3.86 -16.50
CA VAL A 148 -11.66 2.92 -17.59
C VAL A 148 -13.15 2.99 -17.93
N LYS A 149 -13.47 3.52 -19.13
CA LYS A 149 -14.86 3.78 -19.58
C LYS A 149 -15.79 2.56 -19.56
N ASP A 150 -15.25 1.37 -19.83
CA ASP A 150 -16.02 0.14 -20.05
C ASP A 150 -15.73 -0.94 -19.00
N ILE A 151 -15.29 -0.55 -17.79
CA ILE A 151 -14.90 -1.52 -16.74
C ILE A 151 -16.05 -2.47 -16.38
N ASP A 152 -17.30 -1.98 -16.42
CA ASP A 152 -18.50 -2.75 -16.05
C ASP A 152 -18.70 -3.98 -16.95
N LYS A 153 -18.19 -3.95 -18.19
CA LYS A 153 -18.24 -5.08 -19.12
C LYS A 153 -17.32 -6.24 -18.71
N LEU A 154 -16.35 -5.97 -17.84
CA LEU A 154 -15.38 -6.94 -17.34
C LEU A 154 -15.83 -7.60 -16.04
N GLU A 155 -16.71 -6.95 -15.28
CA GLU A 155 -17.25 -7.41 -13.99
C GLU A 155 -18.18 -8.63 -14.15
N HIS A 156 -18.88 -8.76 -15.29
CA HIS A 156 -19.97 -9.72 -15.50
C HIS A 156 -19.71 -10.83 -16.54
N LYS A 157 -18.48 -11.32 -16.66
CA LYS A 157 -18.13 -12.50 -17.47
C LYS A 157 -17.23 -13.45 -16.71
#